data_AF-A0A940RSZ9-F1
#
_entry.id   AF-A0A940RSZ9-F1
#
_cell.length_a   1.000
_cell.length_b   1.000
_cell.length_c   1.000
_cell.angle_alpha   90.00
_cell.angle_beta   90.00
_cell.angle_gamma   90.00
#
_symmetry.space_group_name_H-M   'P 1'
#
loop_
_entity.id
_entity.type
_entity.pdbx_description
1 polymer ?
#
loop_
_entity_poly.entity_id
_entity_poly.type
_entity_poly.pdbx_seq_one_letter_code
_entity_poly.pdbx_strand_id
1 'polypeptide(L)'
;MTENQNPTPGDENDATLESQLRDEIEALRGEIEQLRADSLRERADLENQRKRVARDVEQARRFANERLLGELLPVFDSLDAGLAAAGDQTGPLKDGMELTYRQLLKVAADNGLAVVDPAGQPFN
;
A
#
# COMPACT_ATOMS: atom_id res chain seq x y z
N MET A 1 -38.00 70.69 26.93
CA MET A 1 -38.53 69.35 26.59
C MET A 1 -37.38 68.51 26.08
N THR A 2 -36.65 67.87 26.99
CA THR A 2 -35.69 66.81 26.68
C THR A 2 -35.80 65.85 27.85
N GLU A 3 -36.66 64.87 27.68
CA GLU A 3 -36.92 63.79 28.62
C GLU A 3 -35.69 62.89 28.62
N ASN A 4 -34.90 62.96 29.69
CA ASN A 4 -33.75 62.10 29.89
C ASN A 4 -34.27 60.77 30.45
N GLN A 5 -34.63 59.84 29.57
CA GLN A 5 -34.97 58.46 29.94
C GLN A 5 -33.68 57.74 30.32
N ASN A 6 -33.49 57.57 31.62
CA ASN A 6 -32.46 56.69 32.17
C ASN A 6 -32.93 55.23 31.95
N PRO A 7 -32.08 54.33 31.44
CA PRO A 7 -32.48 52.95 31.17
C PRO A 7 -32.85 52.23 32.47
N THR A 8 -33.88 51.39 32.41
CA THR A 8 -34.37 50.58 33.52
C THR A 8 -33.40 49.42 33.82
N PRO A 9 -33.14 49.06 35.09
CA PRO A 9 -32.15 48.02 35.46
C PRO A 9 -32.36 46.60 34.88
N GLY A 10 -33.52 46.33 34.27
CA GLY A 10 -33.83 45.06 33.62
C GLY A 10 -33.25 44.92 32.21
N ASP A 11 -33.14 46.02 31.46
CA ASP A 11 -32.66 45.99 30.06
C ASP A 11 -31.15 45.73 29.96
N GLU A 12 -30.36 46.15 30.95
CA GLU A 12 -28.91 45.92 30.98
C GLU A 12 -28.55 44.45 31.28
N ASN A 13 -29.35 43.76 32.11
CA ASN A 13 -29.14 42.34 32.42
C ASN A 13 -29.48 41.43 31.23
N ASP A 14 -30.57 41.72 30.50
CA ASP A 14 -30.96 40.96 29.32
C ASP A 14 -29.94 41.17 28.17
N ALA A 15 -29.47 42.41 27.96
CA ALA A 15 -28.41 42.67 26.98
C ALA A 15 -27.09 41.96 27.31
N THR A 16 -26.76 41.84 28.60
CA THR A 16 -25.55 41.14 29.05
C THR A 16 -25.65 39.63 28.84
N LEU A 17 -26.81 39.04 29.14
CA LEU A 17 -27.08 37.61 28.90
C LEU A 17 -27.07 37.27 27.41
N GLU A 18 -27.68 38.12 26.57
CA GLU A 18 -27.64 37.95 25.12
C GLU A 18 -26.22 38.01 24.56
N SER A 19 -25.37 38.90 25.09
CA SER A 19 -23.96 38.98 24.70
C SER A 19 -23.22 37.68 25.04
N GLN A 20 -23.39 37.18 26.27
CA GLN A 20 -22.75 35.94 26.71
C GLN A 20 -23.17 34.73 25.87
N LEU A 21 -24.46 34.62 25.53
CA LEU A 21 -24.97 33.56 24.66
C LEU A 21 -24.41 33.65 23.23
N ARG A 22 -24.24 34.87 22.69
CA ARG A 22 -23.60 35.06 21.38
C ARG A 22 -22.13 34.64 21.39
N ASP A 23 -21.40 35.02 22.44
CA ASP A 23 -19.99 34.65 22.60
C ASP A 23 -19.84 33.13 22.75
N GLU A 24 -20.72 32.47 23.51
CA GLU A 24 -20.75 31.01 23.65
C GLU A 24 -21.08 30.31 22.32
N ILE A 25 -22.07 30.82 21.57
CA ILE A 25 -22.40 30.29 20.23
C ILE A 25 -21.22 30.42 19.27
N GLU A 26 -20.50 31.54 19.30
CA GLU A 26 -19.32 31.73 18.44
C GLU A 26 -18.17 30.81 18.84
N ALA A 27 -17.94 30.64 20.14
CA ALA A 27 -16.94 29.69 20.66
C ALA A 27 -17.26 28.25 20.23
N LEU A 28 -18.51 27.81 20.37
CA LEU A 28 -18.97 26.48 19.93
C LEU A 28 -18.87 26.31 18.42
N ARG A 29 -19.13 27.35 17.63
CA ARG A 29 -18.95 27.33 16.17
C ARG A 29 -17.47 27.17 15.80
N GLY A 30 -16.58 27.86 16.49
CA GLY A 30 -15.14 27.73 16.33
C GLY A 30 -14.66 26.32 16.64
N GLU A 31 -15.13 25.73 17.75
CA GLU A 31 -14.79 24.36 18.15
C GLU A 31 -15.31 23.33 17.12
N ILE A 32 -16.55 23.50 16.63
CA ILE A 32 -17.11 22.64 15.57
C ILE A 32 -16.26 22.72 14.30
N GLU A 33 -15.83 23.91 13.89
CA GLU A 33 -15.02 24.07 12.69
C GLU A 33 -13.64 23.43 12.84
N GLN A 34 -13.03 23.58 14.02
CA GLN A 34 -11.75 22.93 14.33
C GLN A 34 -11.88 21.40 14.34
N LEU A 35 -12.91 20.85 14.97
CA LEU A 35 -13.19 19.41 14.96
C LEU A 35 -13.45 18.86 13.56
N ARG A 36 -14.11 19.65 12.68
CA ARG A 36 -14.31 19.27 11.28
C ARG A 36 -13.01 19.25 10.51
N ALA A 37 -12.16 20.24 10.70
CA ALA A 37 -10.84 20.30 10.07
C ALA A 37 -9.97 19.11 10.50
N ASP A 38 -9.93 18.81 11.80
CA ASP A 38 -9.19 17.68 12.35
C ASP A 38 -9.75 16.35 11.83
N SER A 39 -11.07 16.16 11.82
CA SER A 39 -11.70 14.96 11.29
C SER A 39 -11.40 14.76 9.79
N LEU A 40 -11.40 15.83 8.99
CA LEU A 40 -11.07 15.76 7.57
C LEU A 40 -9.61 15.33 7.38
N ARG A 41 -8.70 15.90 8.17
CA ARG A 41 -7.29 15.55 8.14
C ARG A 41 -7.06 14.09 8.54
N GLU A 42 -7.65 13.64 9.64
CA GLU A 42 -7.56 12.24 10.09
C GLU A 42 -8.06 11.27 9.02
N ARG A 43 -9.18 11.59 8.37
CA ARG A 43 -9.71 10.79 7.26
C ARG A 43 -8.73 10.73 6.09
N ALA A 44 -8.08 11.84 5.75
CA ALA A 44 -7.08 11.88 4.69
C ALA A 44 -5.84 11.04 5.06
N ASP A 45 -5.37 11.12 6.31
CA ASP A 45 -4.23 10.35 6.81
C ASP A 45 -4.53 8.84 6.79
N LEU A 46 -5.73 8.43 7.20
CA LEU A 46 -6.18 7.04 7.13
C LEU A 46 -6.26 6.51 5.69
N GLU A 47 -6.77 7.33 4.76
CA GLU A 47 -6.85 6.94 3.35
C GLU A 47 -5.45 6.79 2.72
N ASN A 48 -4.53 7.71 3.04
CA ASN A 48 -3.14 7.62 2.62
C ASN A 48 -2.44 6.39 3.20
N GLN A 49 -2.68 6.07 4.46
CA GLN A 49 -2.15 4.87 5.11
C GLN A 49 -2.69 3.60 4.47
N ARG A 50 -4.00 3.52 4.19
CA ARG A 50 -4.61 2.38 3.48
C ARG A 50 -3.98 2.16 2.11
N LYS A 51 -3.80 3.23 1.33
CA LYS A 51 -3.13 3.15 0.01
C LYS A 51 -1.69 2.68 0.12
N ARG A 52 -0.96 3.12 1.15
CA ARG A 52 0.42 2.69 1.41
C ARG A 52 0.47 1.20 1.74
N VAL A 53 -0.33 0.76 2.71
CA VAL A 53 -0.39 -0.66 3.12
C VAL A 53 -0.79 -1.55 1.95
N ALA A 54 -1.75 -1.13 1.12
CA ALA A 54 -2.13 -1.89 -0.08
C ALA A 54 -0.95 -2.07 -1.05
N ARG A 55 -0.15 -1.02 -1.27
CA ARG A 55 1.07 -1.10 -2.11
C ARG A 55 2.13 -2.01 -1.49
N ASP A 56 2.34 -1.92 -0.19
CA ASP A 56 3.34 -2.73 0.51
C ASP A 56 2.96 -4.22 0.47
N VAL A 57 1.67 -4.55 0.63
CA VAL A 57 1.16 -5.93 0.48
C VAL A 57 1.32 -6.43 -0.95
N GLU A 58 1.03 -5.60 -1.95
CA GLU A 58 1.21 -5.96 -3.36
C GLU A 58 2.68 -6.23 -3.69
N GLN A 59 3.58 -5.37 -3.20
CA GLN A 59 5.03 -5.58 -3.35
C GLN A 59 5.49 -6.85 -2.64
N ALA A 60 5.06 -7.06 -1.40
CA ALA A 60 5.39 -8.27 -0.65
C ALA A 60 4.91 -9.53 -1.38
N ARG A 61 3.72 -9.52 -1.97
CA ARG A 61 3.22 -10.64 -2.79
C ARG A 61 4.05 -10.85 -4.04
N ARG A 62 4.38 -9.77 -4.76
CA ARG A 62 5.17 -9.83 -5.99
C ARG A 62 6.58 -10.40 -5.76
N PHE A 63 7.20 -10.03 -4.64
CA PHE A 63 8.60 -10.39 -4.33
C PHE A 63 8.72 -11.51 -3.28
N ALA A 64 7.61 -12.11 -2.83
CA ALA A 64 7.61 -13.15 -1.79
C ALA A 64 8.54 -14.33 -2.12
N ASN A 65 8.58 -14.72 -3.40
CA ASN A 65 9.34 -15.88 -3.87
C ASN A 65 10.70 -15.51 -4.46
N GLU A 66 11.04 -14.23 -4.61
CA GLU A 66 12.24 -13.78 -5.31
C GLU A 66 13.51 -14.40 -4.73
N ARG A 67 13.69 -14.32 -3.40
CA ARG A 67 14.85 -14.88 -2.72
C ARG A 67 14.96 -16.40 -2.92
N LEU A 68 13.84 -17.11 -2.74
CA LEU A 68 13.80 -18.57 -2.85
C LEU A 68 14.12 -19.01 -4.29
N LEU A 69 13.50 -18.37 -5.29
CA LEU A 69 13.74 -18.67 -6.70
C LEU A 69 15.18 -18.33 -7.11
N GLY A 70 15.75 -17.24 -6.57
CA GLY A 70 17.16 -16.91 -6.74
C GLY A 70 18.10 -17.97 -6.18
N GLU A 71 17.81 -18.52 -4.99
CA GLU A 71 18.57 -19.62 -4.38
C GLU A 71 18.43 -20.95 -5.14
N LEU A 72 17.38 -21.11 -5.95
CA LEU A 72 17.17 -22.29 -6.80
C LEU A 72 17.89 -22.19 -8.15
N LEU A 73 18.38 -21.02 -8.59
CA LEU A 73 19.10 -20.89 -9.86
C LEU A 73 20.25 -21.89 -10.04
N PRO A 74 21.13 -22.13 -9.04
CA PRO A 74 22.19 -23.12 -9.16
C PRO A 74 21.67 -24.55 -9.38
N VAL A 75 20.44 -24.85 -8.94
CA VAL A 75 19.79 -26.16 -9.17
C VAL A 75 19.36 -26.28 -10.63
N PHE A 76 18.80 -25.22 -11.22
CA PHE A 76 18.53 -25.16 -12.66
C PHE A 76 19.81 -25.37 -13.47
N ASP A 77 20.86 -24.61 -13.15
CA ASP A 77 22.16 -24.71 -13.84
C ASP A 77 22.75 -26.13 -13.76
N SER A 78 22.65 -26.76 -12.58
CA SER A 78 23.17 -28.12 -12.36
C SER A 78 22.37 -29.17 -13.14
N LEU A 79 21.05 -29.03 -13.21
CA LEU A 79 20.19 -29.93 -13.99
C LEU A 79 20.43 -29.76 -15.49
N ASP A 80 20.58 -28.54 -15.97
CA ASP A 80 20.94 -28.26 -17.37
C ASP A 80 22.31 -28.82 -17.71
N ALA A 81 23.31 -28.62 -16.85
CA ALA A 81 24.64 -29.19 -17.04
C ALA A 81 24.60 -30.73 -17.07
N GLY A 82 23.80 -31.36 -16.20
CA GLY A 82 23.61 -32.80 -16.18
C GLY A 82 22.94 -33.34 -17.44
N LEU A 83 21.90 -32.67 -17.93
CA LEU A 83 21.21 -33.01 -19.17
C LEU A 83 22.13 -32.82 -20.40
N ALA A 84 22.93 -31.75 -20.41
CA ALA A 84 23.92 -31.51 -21.46
C ALA A 84 25.04 -32.58 -21.45
N ALA A 85 25.53 -32.96 -20.27
CA ALA A 85 26.55 -34.01 -20.12
C ALA A 85 26.04 -35.40 -20.53
N ALA A 86 24.73 -35.66 -20.40
CA ALA A 86 24.12 -36.87 -20.91
C ALA A 86 24.17 -36.96 -22.45
N GLY A 87 24.32 -35.84 -23.16
CA GLY A 87 24.44 -35.80 -24.62
C GLY A 87 23.32 -36.55 -25.32
N ASP A 88 23.68 -37.40 -26.29
CA ASP A 88 22.72 -38.24 -27.04
C ASP A 88 22.31 -39.53 -26.33
N GLN A 89 22.76 -39.76 -25.08
CA GLN A 89 22.33 -40.93 -24.35
C GLN A 89 20.81 -40.92 -24.18
N THR A 90 20.19 -42.10 -24.25
CA THR A 90 18.75 -42.28 -24.07
C THR A 90 18.50 -43.30 -22.98
N GLY A 91 17.41 -43.12 -22.23
CA GLY A 91 17.01 -44.08 -21.22
C GLY A 91 16.24 -43.44 -20.06
N PRO A 92 15.65 -44.28 -19.19
CA PRO A 92 14.69 -43.84 -18.18
C PRO A 92 15.21 -42.75 -17.23
N LEU A 93 16.52 -42.73 -16.96
CA LEU A 93 17.14 -41.73 -16.10
C LEU A 93 17.14 -40.33 -16.74
N LYS A 94 17.55 -40.22 -18.01
CA LYS A 94 17.56 -38.94 -18.73
C LYS A 94 16.14 -38.42 -18.92
N ASP A 95 15.22 -39.30 -19.31
CA ASP A 95 13.81 -38.95 -19.49
C ASP A 95 13.19 -38.43 -18.17
N GLY A 96 13.55 -39.07 -17.05
CA GLY A 96 13.17 -38.62 -15.71
C GLY A 96 13.73 -37.25 -15.35
N MET A 97 15.03 -37.02 -15.59
CA MET A 97 15.67 -35.73 -15.35
C MET A 97 15.04 -34.61 -16.20
N GLU A 98 14.74 -34.88 -17.46
CA GLU A 98 14.15 -33.89 -18.36
C GLU A 98 12.71 -33.55 -17.94
N LEU A 99 11.94 -34.55 -17.50
CA LEU A 99 10.61 -34.33 -16.93
C LEU A 99 10.69 -33.48 -15.66
N THR A 100 11.62 -33.79 -14.74
CA THR A 100 11.82 -33.02 -13.51
C THR A 100 12.23 -31.58 -13.82
N TYR A 101 13.14 -31.37 -14.77
CA TYR A 101 13.56 -30.05 -15.19
C TYR A 101 12.40 -29.23 -15.78
N ARG A 102 11.58 -29.83 -16.65
CA ARG A 102 10.36 -29.19 -17.18
C ARG A 102 9.35 -28.84 -16.08
N GLN A 103 9.16 -29.71 -15.10
CA GLN A 103 8.28 -29.45 -13.95
C GLN A 103 8.81 -28.28 -13.10
N LEU A 104 10.13 -28.25 -12.85
CA LEU A 104 10.77 -27.20 -12.09
C LEU A 104 10.63 -25.83 -12.80
N LEU A 105 10.88 -25.78 -14.12
CA LEU A 105 10.65 -24.59 -14.94
C LEU A 105 9.19 -24.13 -14.89
N LYS A 106 8.24 -25.05 -14.97
CA LYS A 106 6.81 -24.73 -14.88
C LYS A 106 6.48 -24.10 -13.52
N VAL A 107 6.96 -24.69 -12.42
CA VAL A 107 6.73 -24.16 -11.07
C VAL A 107 7.33 -22.76 -10.92
N ALA A 108 8.54 -22.53 -11.44
CA ALA A 108 9.16 -21.22 -11.44
C ALA A 108 8.34 -20.19 -12.24
N ALA A 109 7.87 -20.55 -13.44
CA ALA A 109 7.02 -19.70 -14.27
C ALA A 109 5.69 -19.34 -13.59
N ASP A 110 5.02 -20.33 -12.99
CA ASP A 110 3.77 -20.13 -12.24
C ASP A 110 3.96 -19.20 -11.02
N ASN A 111 5.21 -19.08 -10.52
CA ASN A 111 5.58 -18.22 -9.39
C ASN A 111 6.29 -16.91 -9.81
N GLY A 112 6.22 -16.55 -11.10
CA GLY A 112 6.66 -15.24 -11.60
C GLY A 112 8.10 -15.15 -12.12
N LEU A 113 8.81 -16.28 -12.24
CA LEU A 113 10.14 -16.34 -12.86
C LEU A 113 10.03 -16.73 -14.33
N ALA A 114 10.46 -15.85 -15.23
CA ALA A 114 10.51 -16.13 -16.67
C ALA A 114 11.96 -16.35 -17.11
N VAL A 115 12.17 -17.37 -17.95
CA VAL A 115 13.44 -17.58 -18.64
C VAL A 115 13.62 -16.49 -19.69
N VAL A 116 14.77 -15.84 -19.70
CA VAL A 116 15.15 -14.85 -20.71
C VAL A 116 16.21 -15.47 -21.60
N ASP A 117 15.98 -15.47 -22.91
CA ASP A 117 16.99 -15.83 -23.91
C ASP A 117 17.54 -14.56 -24.57
N PRO A 118 18.71 -14.06 -24.12
CA PRO A 118 19.30 -12.85 -24.68
C PRO A 118 20.05 -13.09 -25.99
N ALA A 119 20.07 -14.31 -26.55
CA ALA A 119 20.80 -14.61 -27.77
C ALA A 119 20.37 -13.69 -28.93
N GLY A 120 21.31 -12.86 -29.42
CA GLY A 120 21.08 -11.92 -30.52
C GLY A 120 20.46 -10.57 -30.13
N GLN A 121 20.23 -10.30 -28.84
CA GLN A 121 19.78 -8.98 -28.39
C GLN A 121 20.97 -8.02 -28.12
N PRO A 122 20.84 -6.70 -28.40
CA PRO A 122 21.84 -5.73 -28.01
C PRO A 122 22.02 -5.72 -26.48
N PHE A 123 23.27 -5.61 -26.04
CA PHE A 123 23.58 -5.44 -24.62
C PHE A 123 23.09 -4.05 -24.18
N ASN A 124 22.16 -4.02 -23.22
CA ASN A 124 21.59 -2.81 -22.64
C ASN A 124 22.14 -2.59 -21.22
#